data_AF-A0AA37W1I3-F1
#
_entry.id   AF-A0AA37W1I3-F1
#
_cell.length_a   1.000
_cell.length_b   1.000
_cell.length_c   1.000
_cell.angle_alpha   90.00
_cell.angle_beta   90.00
_cell.angle_gamma   90.00
#
_symmetry.space_group_name_H-M   'P 1'
#
loop_
_entity.id
_entity.type
_entity.pdbx_description
1 polymer ?
#
loop_
_entity_poly.entity_id
_entity_poly.type
_entity_poly.pdbx_seq_one_letter_code
_entity_poly.pdbx_strand_id
1 'polypeptide(L)' 'MENMSELLAQAGMLMLMGMGLVFIFLSLLILTIKLIAWRFAPTTSDAISEPTHGSPAGLDPSIVAAISVAVNRYRRQKSQ' A
#
# COMPACT_ATOMS: atom_id res chain seq x y z
N MET A 1 -24.72 -48.52 20.12
CA MET A 1 -23.60 -47.55 20.09
C MET A 1 -23.40 -46.92 18.71
N GLU A 2 -24.18 -47.27 17.68
CA GLU A 2 -24.01 -46.71 16.32
C GLU A 2 -24.53 -45.26 16.18
N ASN A 3 -25.57 -44.89 16.95
CA ASN A 3 -26.22 -43.57 16.87
C ASN A 3 -25.30 -42.37 17.14
N MET A 4 -24.32 -42.51 18.04
CA MET A 4 -23.44 -41.39 18.41
C MET A 4 -22.47 -41.04 17.28
N SER A 5 -21.96 -42.06 16.59
CA SER A 5 -21.03 -41.89 15.48
C SER A 5 -21.70 -41.22 14.28
N GLU A 6 -22.97 -41.56 14.03
CA GLU A 6 -23.77 -40.98 12.95
C GLU A 6 -24.10 -39.52 13.22
N LEU A 7 -24.50 -39.18 14.45
CA LEU A 7 -24.72 -37.80 14.88
C LEU A 7 -23.45 -36.94 14.77
N LEU A 8 -22.30 -37.48 15.17
CA LEU A 8 -21.01 -36.79 15.03
C LEU A 8 -20.62 -36.58 13.55
N ALA A 9 -20.85 -37.58 12.70
CA ALA A 9 -20.60 -37.47 11.26
C ALA A 9 -21.50 -36.40 10.63
N GLN A 10 -22.78 -36.37 11.00
CA GLN A 10 -23.74 -35.40 10.51
C GLN A 10 -23.41 -33.97 10.99
N ALA A 11 -23.03 -33.83 12.26
CA ALA A 11 -22.56 -32.56 12.81
C ALA A 11 -21.26 -32.08 12.15
N GLY A 12 -20.32 -32.99 11.88
CA GLY A 12 -19.08 -32.68 11.16
C GLY A 12 -19.34 -32.20 9.73
N MET A 13 -20.29 -32.83 9.02
CA MET A 13 -20.72 -32.40 7.69
C MET A 13 -21.38 -31.01 7.72
N LEU A 14 -22.23 -30.74 8.72
CA LEU A 14 -22.82 -29.41 8.93
C LEU A 14 -21.78 -28.35 9.26
N MET A 15 -20.79 -28.67 10.09
CA MET A 15 -19.68 -27.76 10.42
C MET A 15 -18.85 -27.42 9.18
N LEU A 16 -18.52 -28.42 8.36
CA LEU A 16 -17.80 -28.20 7.09
C LEU A 16 -18.63 -27.34 6.13
N MET A 17 -19.94 -27.56 6.04
CA MET A 17 -20.82 -26.77 5.19
C MET A 17 -20.89 -25.31 5.68
N GLY A 18 -21.06 -25.09 6.98
CA GLY A 18 -21.05 -23.77 7.59
C GLY A 18 -19.71 -23.05 7.43
N MET A 19 -18.60 -23.74 7.69
CA MET A 19 -17.25 -23.19 7.50
C MET A 19 -16.99 -22.86 6.03
N GLY A 20 -17.39 -23.74 5.10
CA GLY A 20 -17.30 -23.51 3.66
C GLY A 20 -18.07 -22.26 3.20
N LEU A 21 -19.29 -22.07 3.68
CA LEU A 21 -20.09 -20.89 3.36
C LEU A 21 -19.43 -19.59 3.85
N VAL A 22 -18.91 -19.60 5.08
CA VAL A 22 -18.18 -18.45 5.65
C VAL A 22 -16.94 -18.14 4.80
N PHE A 23 -16.19 -19.15 4.37
CA PHE A 23 -15.04 -18.96 3.49
C PHE A 23 -15.44 -18.31 2.15
N ILE A 24 -16.52 -18.79 1.52
CA ILE A 24 -17.03 -18.21 0.27
C ILE A 24 -17.40 -16.74 0.49
N PHE A 25 -18.11 -16.44 1.58
CA PHE A 25 -18.55 -15.08 1.90
C PHE A 25 -17.36 -14.13 2.17
N LEU A 26 -16.40 -14.55 2.99
CA LEU A 26 -15.18 -13.77 3.25
C LEU A 26 -14.36 -13.56 1.98
N SER A 27 -14.22 -14.61 1.16
CA SER A 27 -13.51 -14.49 -0.12
C SER A 27 -14.19 -13.48 -1.04
N LEU A 28 -15.53 -13.50 -1.13
CA LEU A 28 -16.30 -12.53 -1.91
C LEU A 28 -16.09 -11.10 -1.37
N LEU A 29 -16.09 -10.93 -0.04
CA LEU A 29 -15.88 -9.63 0.60
C LEU A 29 -14.49 -9.08 0.30
N ILE A 30 -13.46 -9.91 0.44
CA ILE A 30 -12.07 -9.54 0.10
C ILE A 30 -11.96 -9.19 -1.39
N LEU A 31 -12.57 -9.98 -2.27
CA LEU A 31 -12.55 -9.72 -3.72
C LEU A 31 -13.21 -8.38 -4.06
N THR A 32 -14.33 -8.08 -3.41
CA THR A 32 -15.07 -6.83 -3.57
C THR A 32 -14.22 -5.64 -3.11
N ILE A 33 -13.62 -5.72 -1.92
CA ILE A 33 -12.72 -4.68 -1.40
C ILE A 33 -11.55 -4.47 -2.35
N LYS A 34 -10.94 -5.55 -2.86
CA LYS A 34 -9.84 -5.47 -3.84
C LYS A 34 -10.29 -4.87 -5.16
N LEU A 35 -11.50 -5.15 -5.62
CA LEU A 35 -12.05 -4.60 -6.86
C LEU A 35 -12.30 -3.09 -6.73
N ILE A 36 -12.86 -2.66 -5.59
CA ILE A 36 -13.01 -1.24 -5.25
C ILE A 36 -11.66 -0.57 -5.12
N ALA A 37 -10.71 -1.17 -4.41
CA ALA A 37 -9.36 -0.65 -4.28
C ALA A 37 -8.68 -0.54 -5.65
N TRP A 38 -8.81 -1.52 -6.53
CA TRP A 38 -8.24 -1.43 -7.88
C TRP A 38 -8.91 -0.37 -8.75
N ARG A 39 -10.23 -0.19 -8.61
CA ARG A 39 -11.00 0.76 -9.42
C ARG A 39 -10.87 2.22 -8.97
N PHE A 40 -10.62 2.44 -7.68
CA PHE A 40 -10.55 3.75 -7.04
C PHE A 40 -9.18 4.11 -6.48
N ALA A 41 -8.22 3.17 -6.44
CA ALA A 41 -6.84 3.52 -6.13
C ALA A 41 -6.38 4.51 -7.20
N PRO A 42 -5.94 5.71 -6.81
CA PRO A 42 -5.21 6.56 -7.72
C PRO A 42 -3.99 5.77 -8.20
N THR A 43 -3.68 5.85 -9.49
CA THR A 43 -2.37 5.46 -10.03
C THR A 43 -1.32 6.41 -9.43
N THR A 44 -1.05 6.33 -8.13
CA THR A 44 0.24 6.74 -7.63
C THR A 44 1.16 5.65 -8.14
N SER A 45 1.82 5.96 -9.25
CA SER A 45 3.12 5.37 -9.53
C SER A 45 3.90 5.53 -8.23
N ASP A 46 3.93 4.50 -7.40
CA ASP A 46 5.01 4.29 -6.45
C ASP A 46 6.23 4.09 -7.32
N ALA A 47 6.75 5.20 -7.82
CA ALA A 47 8.16 5.33 -8.05
C ALA A 47 8.73 5.08 -6.66
N ILE A 48 9.10 3.82 -6.42
CA ILE A 48 10.01 3.41 -5.37
C ILE A 48 11.19 4.35 -5.56
N SER A 49 11.17 5.45 -4.81
CA SER A 49 12.25 6.40 -4.82
C SER A 49 13.36 5.67 -4.10
N GLU A 50 14.29 5.16 -4.91
CA GLU A 50 15.56 4.63 -4.47
C GLU A 50 16.09 5.53 -3.36
N PRO A 51 16.56 5.00 -2.22
CA PRO A 51 17.02 5.83 -1.13
C PRO A 51 18.20 6.63 -1.65
N THR A 52 17.97 7.90 -1.97
CA THR A 52 19.03 8.80 -2.39
C THR A 52 19.92 8.98 -1.17
N HIS A 53 21.07 8.32 -1.20
CA HIS A 53 22.10 8.43 -0.19
C HIS A 53 22.41 9.90 0.08
N GLY A 54 22.13 10.34 1.31
CA GLY A 54 22.76 11.49 1.95
C GLY A 54 22.48 12.85 1.32
N SER A 55 21.35 13.47 1.68
CA SER A 55 21.28 14.92 1.76
C SER A 55 21.20 15.32 3.24
N PRO A 56 22.01 16.27 3.74
CA PRO A 56 22.04 16.61 5.15
C PRO A 56 20.67 17.14 5.57
N ALA A 57 20.10 16.51 6.60
CA ALA A 57 18.86 16.93 7.22
C ALA A 57 18.98 18.38 7.68
N GLY A 58 18.31 19.30 6.97
CA GLY A 58 18.17 20.67 7.45
C GLY A 58 17.79 21.71 6.42
N LEU A 59 18.10 21.53 5.13
CA LEU A 59 17.82 22.57 4.13
C LEU A 59 17.44 21.96 2.78
N ASP A 60 16.30 22.42 2.25
CA ASP A 60 15.77 21.97 0.97
C ASP A 60 16.76 22.30 -0.18
N PRO A 61 17.18 21.30 -0.97
CA PRO A 61 18.14 21.49 -2.06
C PRO A 61 17.69 22.53 -3.10
N SER A 62 16.37 22.73 -3.28
CA SER A 62 15.83 23.77 -4.17
C SER A 62 16.15 25.16 -3.65
N ILE A 63 16.09 25.36 -2.33
CA ILE A 63 16.46 26.64 -1.70
C ILE A 63 17.95 26.91 -1.89
N VAL A 64 18.81 25.90 -1.71
CA VAL A 64 20.26 26.05 -1.92
C VAL A 64 20.57 26.38 -3.39
N ALA A 65 19.90 25.72 -4.35
CA ALA A 65 20.05 25.99 -5.77
C ALA A 65 19.60 27.42 -6.13
N ALA A 66 18.46 27.87 -5.61
CA ALA A 66 17.95 29.23 -5.83
C ALA A 66 18.90 30.29 -5.28
N ILE A 67 19.42 30.11 -4.07
CA ILE A 67 20.41 31.01 -3.46
C ILE A 67 21.69 31.02 -4.30
N SER A 68 22.18 29.84 -4.71
CA SER A 68 23.40 29.73 -5.50
C SER A 68 23.27 30.43 -6.86
N VAL A 69 22.11 30.34 -7.51
CA VAL A 69 21.83 31.07 -8.76
C VAL A 69 21.82 32.58 -8.51
N ALA A 70 21.17 33.05 -7.44
CA ALA A 70 21.12 34.47 -7.10
C ALA A 70 22.52 35.06 -6.81
N VAL A 71 23.36 34.35 -6.06
CA VAL A 71 24.73 34.77 -5.75
C VAL A 71 25.60 34.80 -7.01
N ASN A 72 25.49 33.78 -7.86
CA ASN A 72 26.24 33.73 -9.12
C ASN A 72 25.83 34.88 -10.05
N ARG A 73 24.54 35.21 -10.12
CA ARG A 73 24.03 36.38 -10.87
C ARG A 73 24.63 37.68 -10.35
N TYR A 74 24.60 37.90 -9.04
CA TYR A 74 25.15 39.11 -8.42
C TYR A 74 26.66 39.26 -8.68
N ARG A 75 27.45 38.19 -8.53
CA ARG A 75 28.89 38.21 -8.80
C ARG A 75 29.20 38.61 -10.25
N ARG A 76 28.47 38.04 -11.21
CA ARG A 76 28.64 38.36 -12.64
C ARG A 76 28.24 39.79 -12.97
N GLN A 77 27.25 40.33 -12.26
CA GLN A 77 26.78 41.69 -12.44
C GLN A 77 27.71 42.73 -11.81
N LYS A 78 28.41 42.36 -10.72
CA LYS A 78 29.39 43.22 -10.04
C LYS A 78 30.79 43.18 -10.71
N SER A 79 31.05 42.21 -11.59
CA SER A 79 32.30 42.12 -12.36
C SER A 79 32.22 42.76 -13.75
N GLN A 80 31.19 43.56 -14.02
CA GLN A 80 31.07 44.46 -15.17
C GLN A 80 31.15 45.90 -14.68
#